data_AF-C6HS58-F1
#
_entry.id   AF-C6HS58-F1
#
_cell.length_a   1.000
_cell.length_b   1.000
_cell.length_c   1.000
_cell.angle_alpha   90.00
_cell.angle_beta   90.00
_cell.angle_gamma   90.00
#
_symmetry.space_group_name_H-M   'P 1'
#
loop_
_entity.id
_entity.type
_entity.pdbx_description
1 polymer ?
#
loop_
_entity_poly.entity_id
_entity_poly.type
_entity_poly.pdbx_seq_one_letter_code
_entity_poly.pdbx_strand_id
1 'polypeptide(L)'
;MVLNYPPQKPADQLSALPTETTTGGPCYRCVFPKPPPAASVTSCADGGILGPVVGVMGVLQALEAIRVLTQTTSATSTTISPTLHLFSAFSSPPFRSIRLRQRRQDCAACSPTARTITLDSLRSGSMDYVQFCGGVVGAQALLGAEERISAREYWGRYQERWGEEGEGESPILIDVREAVQYGLGALKGSVNIPISSILSSSSSTSATQLNSGSLVETAPNGTSAVASTIALNLPSWYPSSLLDTDPTRPIHVVCRLGNDSQVAVRKLKELGVDRGGERWVGDIRGGLKAWREEVEPEFPDY
;
A
#
# COMPACT_ATOMS: atom_id res chain seq x y z
N MET A 1 2.62 -10.96 19.13
CA MET A 1 2.68 -12.43 19.18
C MET A 1 4.14 -12.84 19.40
N VAL A 2 4.38 -13.80 20.29
CA VAL A 2 5.71 -14.37 20.53
C VAL A 2 5.61 -15.87 20.31
N LEU A 3 6.53 -16.44 19.51
CA LEU A 3 6.63 -17.88 19.25
C LEU A 3 7.86 -18.41 19.99
N ASN A 4 7.65 -19.22 21.02
CA ASN A 4 8.68 -19.76 21.92
C ASN A 4 9.33 -21.07 21.44
N TYR A 5 9.27 -21.39 20.14
CA TYR A 5 9.95 -22.54 19.54
C TYR A 5 9.92 -22.40 18.02
N PRO A 6 10.87 -21.67 17.39
CA PRO A 6 10.79 -21.35 15.98
C PRO A 6 10.88 -22.61 15.09
N PRO A 7 10.29 -22.57 13.88
CA PRO A 7 10.45 -23.66 12.92
C PRO A 7 11.92 -23.81 12.54
N GLN A 8 12.44 -25.04 12.55
CA GLN A 8 13.75 -25.32 11.97
C GLN A 8 13.60 -25.58 10.47
N LYS A 9 14.68 -25.29 9.73
CA LYS A 9 14.77 -25.66 8.31
C LYS A 9 14.49 -27.17 8.19
N PRO A 10 13.75 -27.62 7.16
CA PRO A 10 13.84 -29.02 6.77
C PRO A 10 15.32 -29.36 6.64
N ALA A 11 15.79 -30.47 7.23
CA ALA A 11 17.18 -30.87 7.08
C ALA A 11 17.51 -30.88 5.58
N ASP A 12 18.56 -30.15 5.18
CA ASP A 12 19.08 -30.25 3.82
C ASP A 12 19.36 -31.74 3.57
N GLN A 13 18.94 -32.26 2.40
CA GLN A 13 19.03 -33.68 2.03
C GLN A 13 20.47 -34.25 1.99
N LEU A 14 21.46 -33.53 2.52
CA LEU A 14 22.87 -33.91 2.52
C LEU A 14 23.29 -34.80 3.69
N SER A 15 22.44 -35.01 4.71
CA SER A 15 22.72 -35.96 5.79
C SER A 15 21.80 -37.18 5.70
N ALA A 16 22.34 -38.26 5.14
CA ALA A 16 21.72 -39.57 5.00
C ALA A 16 21.32 -40.17 6.36
N LEU A 17 20.05 -40.00 6.76
CA LEU A 17 19.34 -40.90 7.66
C LEU A 17 17.84 -40.91 7.30
N PRO A 18 17.21 -42.07 7.07
CA PRO A 18 15.87 -42.20 6.49
C PRO A 18 14.74 -42.02 7.52
N THR A 19 14.84 -41.01 8.37
CA THR A 19 13.74 -40.58 9.24
C THR A 19 13.56 -39.07 9.06
N GLU A 20 12.54 -38.69 8.28
CA GLU A 20 12.09 -37.31 8.09
C GLU A 20 11.52 -36.72 9.40
N THR A 21 12.31 -36.65 10.46
CA THR A 21 11.90 -35.96 11.68
C THR A 21 12.06 -34.47 11.44
N THR A 22 10.96 -33.86 11.04
CA THR A 22 10.87 -32.41 10.91
C THR A 22 10.96 -31.79 12.31
N THR A 23 12.14 -31.29 12.68
CA THR A 23 12.39 -30.68 13.99
C THR A 23 11.88 -29.23 14.05
N GLY A 24 11.58 -28.74 15.26
CA GLY A 24 11.10 -27.37 15.49
C GLY A 24 9.58 -27.21 15.50
N GLY A 25 9.13 -26.00 15.85
CA GLY A 25 7.71 -25.67 15.98
C GLY A 25 6.98 -25.40 14.66
N PRO A 26 5.66 -25.14 14.70
CA PRO A 26 4.90 -24.72 13.53
C PRO A 26 5.43 -23.38 12.97
N CYS A 27 5.49 -23.24 11.65
CA CYS A 27 5.77 -21.95 11.03
C CYS A 27 4.54 -21.02 11.12
N TYR A 28 4.69 -19.74 10.76
CA TYR A 28 3.56 -18.81 10.74
C TYR A 28 2.38 -19.34 9.91
N ARG A 29 2.61 -19.96 8.73
CA ARG A 29 1.53 -20.54 7.91
C ARG A 29 0.93 -21.83 8.48
N CYS A 30 1.58 -22.50 9.41
CA CYS A 30 0.93 -23.58 10.15
C CYS A 30 -0.15 -23.02 11.09
N VAL A 31 0.10 -21.84 11.67
CA VAL A 31 -0.82 -21.15 12.60
C VAL A 31 -1.89 -20.35 11.86
N PHE A 32 -1.50 -19.63 10.80
CA PHE A 32 -2.35 -18.77 9.98
C PHE A 32 -2.25 -19.18 8.50
N PRO A 33 -2.95 -20.26 8.10
CA PRO A 33 -2.72 -20.91 6.80
C PRO A 33 -3.23 -20.12 5.63
N LYS A 34 -4.40 -19.50 5.83
CA LYS A 34 -4.99 -18.58 4.87
C LYS A 34 -4.69 -17.16 5.34
N PRO A 35 -4.13 -16.33 4.47
CA PRO A 35 -3.97 -14.93 4.78
C PRO A 35 -5.33 -14.23 4.93
N PRO A 36 -5.40 -13.13 5.72
CA PRO A 36 -6.62 -12.35 5.83
C PRO A 36 -6.97 -11.69 4.48
N PRO A 37 -8.27 -11.45 4.19
CA PRO A 37 -8.68 -10.69 3.01
C PRO A 37 -8.03 -9.31 2.99
N ALA A 38 -7.57 -8.84 1.83
CA ALA A 38 -6.90 -7.54 1.70
C ALA A 38 -7.71 -6.36 2.27
N ALA A 39 -9.03 -6.38 2.08
CA ALA A 39 -9.93 -5.35 2.62
C ALA A 39 -10.02 -5.31 4.15
N SER A 40 -9.54 -6.35 4.86
CA SER A 40 -9.55 -6.43 6.32
C SER A 40 -8.23 -6.02 6.98
N VAL A 41 -7.22 -5.67 6.19
CA VAL A 41 -5.90 -5.29 6.67
C VAL A 41 -5.82 -3.77 6.71
N THR A 42 -5.89 -3.20 7.91
CA THR A 42 -5.70 -1.77 8.16
C THR A 42 -4.25 -1.47 8.48
N SER A 43 -3.73 -0.35 7.99
CA SER A 43 -2.41 0.11 8.42
C SER A 43 -2.44 0.58 9.88
N CYS A 44 -1.26 0.65 10.51
CA CYS A 44 -1.08 1.24 11.84
C CYS A 44 -1.55 2.70 11.90
N ALA A 45 -1.41 3.43 10.79
CA ALA A 45 -1.83 4.81 10.66
C ALA A 45 -3.36 4.92 10.57
N ASP A 46 -4.00 4.01 9.84
CA ASP A 46 -5.47 4.04 9.64
C ASP A 46 -6.23 3.51 10.86
N GLY A 47 -5.74 2.44 11.49
CA GLY A 47 -6.42 1.78 12.61
C GLY A 47 -6.09 2.37 13.99
N GLY A 48 -5.02 3.17 14.09
CA GLY A 48 -4.46 3.65 15.35
C GLY A 48 -3.77 2.56 16.18
N ILE A 49 -2.73 2.94 16.94
CA ILE A 49 -1.99 2.01 17.79
C ILE A 49 -1.74 2.61 19.18
N LEU A 50 -2.05 1.82 20.22
CA LEU A 50 -1.63 2.11 21.58
C LEU A 50 -0.16 1.73 21.76
N GLY A 51 0.73 2.72 21.81
CA GLY A 51 2.18 2.54 22.02
C GLY A 51 2.54 1.55 23.14
N PRO A 52 1.92 1.62 24.33
CA PRO A 52 2.21 0.67 25.40
C PRO A 52 1.93 -0.80 25.04
N VAL A 53 0.93 -1.08 24.20
CA VAL A 53 0.59 -2.45 23.77
C VAL A 53 1.71 -3.04 22.92
N VAL A 54 2.22 -2.30 21.93
CA VAL A 54 3.34 -2.76 21.11
C VAL A 54 4.64 -2.80 21.90
N GLY A 55 4.83 -1.89 22.86
CA GLY A 55 5.97 -1.89 23.78
C GLY A 55 6.05 -3.15 24.65
N VAL A 56 4.94 -3.54 25.29
CA VAL A 56 4.87 -4.79 26.08
C VAL A 56 5.22 -6.01 25.22
N MET A 57 4.66 -6.10 24.01
CA MET A 57 4.95 -7.22 23.12
C MET A 57 6.42 -7.22 22.67
N GLY A 58 7.03 -6.06 22.43
CA GLY A 58 8.45 -5.94 22.09
C GLY A 58 9.37 -6.43 23.20
N VAL A 59 9.09 -6.07 24.46
CA VAL A 59 9.85 -6.55 25.63
C VAL A 59 9.72 -8.08 25.77
N LEU A 60 8.53 -8.63 25.59
CA LEU A 60 8.32 -10.09 25.62
C LEU A 60 9.07 -10.81 24.49
N GLN A 61 9.14 -10.22 23.29
CA GLN A 61 9.92 -10.75 22.18
C GLN A 61 11.42 -10.74 22.47
N ALA A 62 11.94 -9.64 23.04
CA ALA A 62 13.35 -9.55 23.43
C ALA A 62 13.70 -10.59 24.51
N LEU A 63 12.84 -10.77 25.52
CA LEU A 63 13.04 -11.77 26.56
C LEU A 63 13.08 -13.20 25.99
N GLU A 64 12.17 -13.54 25.07
CA GLU A 64 12.17 -14.86 24.45
C GLU A 64 13.38 -15.07 23.54
N ALA A 65 13.82 -14.03 22.81
CA ALA A 65 15.05 -14.09 22.03
C ALA A 65 16.27 -14.35 22.92
N ILE A 66 16.39 -13.63 24.04
CA ILE A 66 17.45 -13.88 25.04
C ILE A 66 17.35 -15.31 25.53
N ARG A 67 16.17 -15.79 25.94
CA ARG A 67 15.95 -17.15 26.43
C ARG A 67 16.41 -18.21 25.44
N VAL A 68 16.09 -18.05 24.15
CA VAL A 68 16.49 -18.97 23.08
C VAL A 68 18.00 -18.94 22.86
N LEU A 69 18.63 -17.76 22.90
CA LEU A 69 20.08 -17.61 22.71
C LEU A 69 20.89 -18.12 23.90
N THR A 70 20.39 -17.91 25.11
CA THR A 70 21.06 -18.30 26.37
C THR A 70 20.69 -19.70 26.83
N GLN A 71 19.84 -20.42 26.10
CA GLN A 71 19.61 -21.85 26.33
C GLN A 71 20.91 -22.59 26.03
N THR A 72 21.79 -22.60 27.03
CA THR A 72 22.98 -23.41 27.07
C THR A 72 22.56 -24.87 26.97
N THR A 73 23.38 -25.61 26.24
CA THR A 73 23.46 -27.05 26.01
C THR A 73 23.46 -27.90 27.29
N SER A 74 22.56 -27.64 28.24
CA SER A 74 22.28 -28.55 29.34
C SER A 74 21.30 -29.59 28.82
N ALA A 75 21.77 -30.83 28.77
CA ALA A 75 21.13 -32.01 28.20
C ALA A 75 19.85 -32.47 28.95
N THR A 76 19.03 -31.53 29.41
CA THR A 76 17.65 -31.78 29.81
C THR A 76 16.76 -31.32 28.67
N SER A 77 16.48 -32.26 27.76
CA SER A 77 15.50 -32.16 26.68
C SER A 77 14.10 -31.87 27.24
N THR A 78 13.88 -30.65 27.69
CA THR A 78 12.54 -30.14 27.96
C THR A 78 11.97 -29.73 26.61
N THR A 79 11.10 -30.58 26.07
CA THR A 79 10.37 -30.33 24.84
C THR A 79 9.59 -29.03 24.98
N ILE A 80 10.10 -27.95 24.38
CA ILE A 80 9.45 -26.64 24.45
C ILE A 80 8.15 -26.74 23.67
N SER A 81 7.02 -26.68 24.37
CA SER A 81 5.71 -26.65 23.72
C SER A 81 5.49 -25.24 23.13
N PRO A 82 5.29 -25.12 21.81
CA PRO A 82 5.05 -23.81 21.20
C PRO A 82 3.71 -23.27 21.71
N THR A 83 3.69 -21.99 22.02
CA THR A 83 2.56 -21.22 22.53
C THR A 83 2.46 -19.89 21.80
N LEU A 84 1.24 -19.43 21.62
CA LEU A 84 0.88 -18.11 21.12
C LEU A 84 0.50 -17.24 22.32
N HIS A 85 1.38 -16.31 22.67
CA HIS A 85 1.12 -15.31 23.69
C HIS A 85 0.34 -14.12 23.13
N LEU A 86 -0.79 -13.84 23.77
CA LEU A 86 -1.70 -12.74 23.48
C LEU A 86 -1.75 -11.79 24.68
N PHE A 87 -1.76 -10.49 24.37
CA PHE A 87 -1.93 -9.43 25.34
C PHE A 87 -3.11 -8.55 24.92
N SER A 88 -4.01 -8.27 25.85
CA SER A 88 -5.13 -7.36 25.67
C SER A 88 -5.20 -6.45 26.90
N ALA A 89 -4.93 -5.16 26.70
CA ALA A 89 -4.77 -4.18 27.78
C ALA A 89 -6.02 -4.05 28.67
N PHE A 90 -7.21 -4.29 28.12
CA PHE A 90 -8.48 -4.14 28.82
C PHE A 90 -9.13 -5.48 29.23
N SER A 91 -8.47 -6.62 28.96
CA SER A 91 -8.98 -7.93 29.36
C SER A 91 -8.59 -8.28 30.80
N SER A 92 -9.43 -9.07 31.46
CA SER A 92 -9.10 -9.73 32.74
C SER A 92 -9.20 -11.24 32.59
N PRO A 93 -8.09 -12.00 32.64
CA PRO A 93 -6.70 -11.52 32.71
C PRO A 93 -6.22 -10.88 31.39
N PRO A 94 -5.24 -9.96 31.44
CA PRO A 94 -4.73 -9.27 30.26
C PRO A 94 -3.85 -10.16 29.37
N PHE A 95 -3.27 -11.22 29.93
CA PHE A 95 -2.45 -12.19 29.22
C PHE A 95 -3.21 -13.49 28.99
N ARG A 96 -3.11 -14.02 27.78
CA ARG A 96 -3.56 -15.37 27.43
C ARG A 96 -2.48 -16.10 26.65
N SER A 97 -2.27 -17.37 26.99
CA SER A 97 -1.27 -18.23 26.34
C SER A 97 -2.00 -19.41 25.72
N ILE A 98 -1.97 -19.51 24.39
CA ILE A 98 -2.64 -20.58 23.64
C ILE A 98 -1.58 -21.59 23.21
N ARG A 99 -1.72 -22.86 23.58
CA ARG A 99 -0.82 -23.92 23.10
C ARG A 99 -1.02 -24.11 21.59
N LEU A 100 0.07 -24.09 20.83
CA LEU A 100 0.05 -24.29 19.39
C LEU A 100 0.09 -25.79 19.06
N ARG A 101 -0.56 -26.13 17.94
CA ARG A 101 -0.45 -27.45 17.33
C ARG A 101 0.94 -27.65 16.72
N GLN A 102 1.29 -28.90 16.47
CA GLN A 102 2.50 -29.25 15.75
C GLN A 102 2.46 -28.74 14.30
N ARG A 103 3.62 -28.79 13.63
CA ARG A 103 3.77 -28.44 12.22
C ARG A 103 2.77 -29.23 11.35
N ARG A 104 2.15 -28.53 10.41
CA ARG A 104 1.21 -29.11 9.46
C ARG A 104 1.95 -29.85 8.33
N GLN A 105 1.52 -31.07 8.04
CA GLN A 105 2.08 -31.89 6.96
C GLN A 105 1.73 -31.36 5.56
N ASP A 106 0.68 -30.55 5.44
CA ASP A 106 0.20 -29.94 4.20
C ASP A 106 0.53 -28.43 4.11
N CYS A 107 1.49 -27.95 4.91
CA CYS A 107 1.84 -26.54 4.94
C CYS A 107 2.55 -26.08 3.65
N ALA A 108 1.96 -25.11 2.95
CA ALA A 108 2.53 -24.46 1.77
C ALA A 108 3.98 -23.94 1.95
N ALA A 109 4.37 -23.56 3.18
CA ALA A 109 5.70 -23.00 3.47
C ALA A 109 6.73 -24.03 3.93
N CYS A 110 6.30 -24.97 4.78
CA CYS A 110 7.23 -25.83 5.53
C CYS A 110 6.86 -27.31 5.48
N SER A 111 5.91 -27.74 4.67
CA SER A 111 5.76 -29.18 4.42
C SER A 111 7.02 -29.71 3.69
N PRO A 112 7.48 -30.94 3.96
CA PRO A 112 8.49 -31.59 3.11
C PRO A 112 7.94 -31.94 1.72
N THR A 113 6.64 -32.22 1.60
CA THR A 113 6.02 -32.76 0.38
C THR A 113 5.04 -31.80 -0.32
N ALA A 114 4.37 -30.93 0.45
CA ALA A 114 3.33 -30.01 -0.03
C ALA A 114 3.79 -28.54 -0.09
N ARG A 115 5.11 -28.30 -0.18
CA ARG A 115 5.69 -26.96 -0.22
C ARG A 115 5.48 -26.31 -1.57
N THR A 116 4.66 -25.27 -1.60
CA THR A 116 4.45 -24.42 -2.79
C THR A 116 5.26 -23.12 -2.73
N ILE A 117 5.66 -22.69 -1.53
CA ILE A 117 6.46 -21.48 -1.31
C ILE A 117 7.95 -21.84 -1.34
N THR A 118 8.63 -21.50 -2.43
CA THR A 118 10.07 -21.77 -2.65
C THR A 118 10.90 -20.49 -2.65
N LEU A 119 12.22 -20.61 -2.52
CA LEU A 119 13.10 -19.44 -2.59
C LEU A 119 13.06 -18.79 -3.98
N ASP A 120 13.00 -19.60 -5.04
CA ASP A 120 12.94 -19.09 -6.41
C ASP A 120 11.63 -18.37 -6.71
N SER A 121 10.50 -18.89 -6.22
CA SER A 121 9.20 -18.21 -6.36
C SER A 121 9.09 -16.92 -5.55
N LEU A 122 9.82 -16.81 -4.43
CA LEU A 122 9.97 -15.54 -3.68
C LEU A 122 10.84 -14.54 -4.45
N ARG A 123 11.93 -15.01 -5.07
CA ARG A 123 12.87 -14.15 -5.83
C ARG A 123 12.31 -13.69 -7.17
N SER A 124 11.53 -14.53 -7.86
CA SER A 124 10.94 -14.22 -9.15
C SER A 124 9.71 -13.30 -9.07
N GLY A 125 9.23 -12.99 -7.85
CA GLY A 125 8.00 -12.22 -7.65
C GLY A 125 6.73 -12.98 -8.03
N SER A 126 6.83 -14.26 -8.39
CA SER A 126 5.69 -15.14 -8.71
C SER A 126 4.72 -15.32 -7.54
N MET A 127 5.20 -15.14 -6.30
CA MET A 127 4.35 -15.11 -5.12
C MET A 127 4.22 -13.69 -4.63
N ASP A 128 3.15 -13.04 -5.09
CA ASP A 128 2.81 -11.70 -4.67
C ASP A 128 2.38 -11.73 -3.20
N TYR A 129 3.30 -11.31 -2.31
CA TYR A 129 3.09 -11.23 -0.87
C TYR A 129 1.90 -10.32 -0.52
N VAL A 130 1.55 -9.36 -1.40
CA VAL A 130 0.47 -8.41 -1.22
C VAL A 130 -0.86 -9.04 -1.67
N GLN A 131 -0.88 -9.74 -2.81
CA GLN A 131 -2.02 -10.57 -3.24
C GLN A 131 -2.31 -11.72 -2.27
N PHE A 132 -1.28 -12.29 -1.65
CA PHE A 132 -1.41 -13.34 -0.65
C PHE A 132 -1.80 -12.73 0.71
N CYS A 133 -0.97 -11.92 1.36
CA CYS A 133 -1.17 -11.49 2.75
C CYS A 133 -2.10 -10.28 2.97
N GLY A 134 -2.69 -9.71 1.92
CA GLY A 134 -3.54 -8.54 2.06
C GLY A 134 -2.78 -7.28 2.47
N GLY A 135 -1.51 -7.17 2.10
CA GLY A 135 -0.80 -5.89 2.17
C GLY A 135 -1.53 -4.85 1.33
N VAL A 136 -1.29 -3.57 1.60
CA VAL A 136 -1.83 -2.46 0.80
C VAL A 136 -1.35 -2.63 -0.65
N VAL A 137 -2.31 -3.03 -1.49
CA VAL A 137 -2.42 -2.92 -2.96
C VAL A 137 -1.19 -3.26 -3.84
N GLY A 138 -1.39 -4.31 -4.66
CA GLY A 138 -0.56 -4.81 -5.76
C GLY A 138 -0.71 -6.34 -5.77
N ALA A 139 -1.01 -7.10 -6.84
CA ALA A 139 -1.06 -6.88 -8.27
C ALA A 139 -2.35 -7.47 -8.89
N GLN A 140 -3.42 -6.70 -8.87
CA GLN A 140 -4.17 -6.49 -10.10
C GLN A 140 -3.84 -5.06 -10.52
N ALA A 141 -3.51 -4.84 -11.79
CA ALA A 141 -3.53 -3.48 -12.32
C ALA A 141 -4.97 -2.97 -12.09
N LEU A 142 -5.12 -2.08 -11.10
CA LEU A 142 -6.41 -1.52 -10.72
C LEU A 142 -6.97 -0.65 -11.85
N LEU A 143 -6.06 -0.21 -12.70
CA LEU A 143 -6.26 0.55 -13.93
C LEU A 143 -5.85 -0.31 -15.13
N GLY A 144 -6.51 -0.10 -16.27
CA GLY A 144 -6.12 -0.68 -17.55
C GLY A 144 -4.79 -0.13 -18.08
N ALA A 145 -4.20 -0.77 -19.09
CA ALA A 145 -2.90 -0.35 -19.62
C ALA A 145 -2.93 1.06 -20.25
N GLU A 146 -4.09 1.46 -20.76
CA GLU A 146 -4.42 2.75 -21.36
C GLU A 146 -4.54 3.91 -20.35
N GLU A 147 -4.73 3.57 -19.07
CA GLU A 147 -4.83 4.51 -17.96
C GLU A 147 -3.48 4.70 -17.25
N ARG A 148 -2.40 4.09 -17.80
CA ARG A 148 -1.06 4.09 -17.18
C ARG A 148 0.02 4.47 -18.18
N ILE A 149 0.70 5.57 -17.94
CA ILE A 149 1.81 6.06 -18.76
C ILE A 149 3.16 5.63 -18.17
N SER A 150 4.17 5.33 -19.00
CA SER A 150 5.54 5.10 -18.49
C SER A 150 6.21 6.41 -18.08
N ALA A 151 7.20 6.35 -17.17
CA ALA A 151 7.93 7.54 -16.77
C ALA A 151 8.65 8.19 -17.96
N ARG A 152 9.30 7.38 -18.82
CA ARG A 152 9.93 7.85 -20.06
C ARG A 152 8.96 8.52 -21.02
N GLU A 153 7.76 7.95 -21.20
CA GLU A 153 6.77 8.50 -22.11
C GLU A 153 6.18 9.81 -21.58
N TYR A 154 5.88 9.87 -20.27
CA TYR A 154 5.45 11.11 -19.62
C TYR A 154 6.52 12.20 -19.79
N TRP A 155 7.79 11.86 -19.53
CA TRP A 155 8.90 12.80 -19.71
C TRP A 155 9.00 13.28 -21.16
N GLY A 156 9.01 12.36 -22.14
CA GLY A 156 9.10 12.71 -23.55
C GLY A 156 7.96 13.61 -24.05
N ARG A 157 6.76 13.51 -23.46
CA ARG A 157 5.61 14.36 -23.81
C ARG A 157 5.71 15.78 -23.25
N TYR A 158 6.35 15.95 -22.09
CA TYR A 158 6.24 17.18 -21.30
C TYR A 158 7.59 17.83 -20.93
N GLN A 159 8.73 17.23 -21.31
CA GLN A 159 10.07 17.73 -21.00
C GLN A 159 10.32 19.16 -21.47
N GLU A 160 9.91 19.51 -22.69
CA GLU A 160 10.10 20.86 -23.25
C GLU A 160 9.29 21.93 -22.52
N ARG A 161 8.24 21.52 -21.79
CA ARG A 161 7.33 22.40 -21.05
C ARG A 161 7.60 22.35 -19.55
N TRP A 162 8.71 21.73 -19.13
CA TRP A 162 9.03 21.45 -17.74
C TRP A 162 9.43 22.71 -16.98
N GLY A 163 8.45 23.31 -16.29
CA GLY A 163 8.69 24.40 -15.36
C GLY A 163 8.62 25.81 -15.94
N GLU A 164 7.90 26.00 -17.04
CA GLU A 164 7.42 27.31 -17.48
C GLU A 164 6.07 27.63 -16.80
N GLU A 165 6.00 28.78 -16.12
CA GLU A 165 4.74 29.36 -15.62
C GLU A 165 4.16 30.25 -16.73
N GLY A 166 3.34 29.67 -17.61
CA GLY A 166 2.69 30.39 -18.71
C GLY A 166 1.32 29.79 -19.04
N GLU A 167 0.39 30.62 -19.50
CA GLU A 167 -0.94 30.22 -19.96
C GLU A 167 -0.84 29.27 -21.16
N GLY A 168 -0.80 27.96 -20.88
CA GLY A 168 -0.81 26.88 -21.85
C GLY A 168 -0.60 25.49 -21.22
N GLU A 169 -1.64 24.65 -21.28
CA GLU A 169 -1.68 23.16 -21.32
C GLU A 169 -0.56 22.31 -20.67
N SER A 170 0.06 22.69 -19.56
CA SER A 170 0.84 21.73 -18.76
C SER A 170 -0.08 20.64 -18.20
N PRO A 171 0.35 19.37 -18.05
CA PRO A 171 -0.48 18.39 -17.35
C PRO A 171 -0.59 18.75 -15.87
N ILE A 172 -1.67 18.32 -15.22
CA ILE A 172 -1.73 18.33 -13.74
C ILE A 172 -0.97 17.10 -13.26
N LEU A 173 0.04 17.28 -12.41
CA LEU A 173 0.76 16.19 -11.77
C LEU A 173 0.46 16.17 -10.27
N ILE A 174 -0.15 15.09 -9.79
CA ILE A 174 -0.48 14.88 -8.38
C ILE A 174 0.49 13.87 -7.78
N ASP A 175 1.21 14.27 -6.73
CA ASP A 175 2.06 13.39 -5.96
C ASP A 175 1.33 12.92 -4.71
N VAL A 176 1.03 11.62 -4.64
CA VAL A 176 0.24 11.04 -3.53
C VAL A 176 1.08 10.46 -2.41
N ARG A 177 2.40 10.71 -2.41
CA ARG A 177 3.25 10.35 -1.28
C ARG A 177 2.87 11.17 -0.04
N GLU A 178 3.23 10.66 1.12
CA GLU A 178 3.12 11.41 2.37
C GLU A 178 3.94 12.70 2.32
N ALA A 179 3.46 13.76 2.99
CA ALA A 179 4.08 15.10 2.93
C ALA A 179 5.58 15.09 3.31
N VAL A 180 5.97 14.21 4.25
CA VAL A 180 7.38 14.04 4.63
C VAL A 180 8.22 13.50 3.47
N GLN A 181 7.69 12.52 2.73
CA GLN A 181 8.38 11.95 1.56
C GLN A 181 8.45 12.96 0.41
N TYR A 182 7.37 13.71 0.20
CA TYR A 182 7.32 14.80 -0.78
C TYR A 182 8.39 15.87 -0.49
N GLY A 183 8.56 16.24 0.79
CA GLY A 183 9.55 17.22 1.22
C GLY A 183 11.02 16.80 1.04
N LEU A 184 11.32 15.52 0.86
CA LEU A 184 12.68 15.04 0.57
C LEU A 184 13.12 15.33 -0.88
N GLY A 185 12.15 15.43 -1.79
CA GLY A 185 12.38 15.63 -3.22
C GLY A 185 11.10 15.34 -3.99
N ALA A 186 10.72 16.25 -4.89
CA ALA A 186 9.48 16.20 -5.64
C ALA A 186 9.71 16.60 -7.10
N LEU A 187 8.85 16.09 -7.98
CA LEU A 187 8.84 16.50 -9.38
C LEU A 187 8.39 17.97 -9.47
N LYS A 188 9.11 18.77 -10.26
CA LYS A 188 8.81 20.20 -10.41
C LYS A 188 7.38 20.38 -10.93
N GLY A 189 6.61 21.26 -10.29
CA GLY A 189 5.20 21.51 -10.65
C GLY A 189 4.20 20.45 -10.20
N SER A 190 4.63 19.43 -9.44
CA SER A 190 3.69 18.50 -8.80
C SER A 190 2.96 19.14 -7.62
N VAL A 191 1.73 18.67 -7.38
CA VAL A 191 0.90 19.07 -6.23
C VAL A 191 0.79 17.88 -5.29
N ASN A 192 1.18 18.06 -4.03
CA ASN A 192 1.12 16.97 -3.05
C ASN A 192 -0.30 16.80 -2.49
N ILE A 193 -0.85 15.59 -2.61
CA ILE A 193 -2.10 15.17 -1.94
C ILE A 193 -1.84 13.81 -1.28
N PRO A 194 -1.48 13.76 0.01
CA PRO A 194 -1.10 12.50 0.67
C PRO A 194 -2.16 11.41 0.52
N ILE A 195 -1.72 10.18 0.22
CA ILE A 195 -2.61 9.02 0.06
C ILE A 195 -3.49 8.80 1.30
N SER A 196 -2.95 9.04 2.50
CA SER A 196 -3.71 9.02 3.76
C SER A 196 -4.93 9.94 3.74
N SER A 197 -4.83 11.13 3.14
CA SER A 197 -5.95 12.07 3.00
C SER A 197 -7.02 11.54 2.05
N ILE A 198 -6.61 10.98 0.92
CA ILE A 198 -7.49 10.39 -0.09
C ILE A 198 -8.26 9.19 0.49
N LEU A 199 -7.57 8.34 1.27
CA LEU A 199 -8.15 7.12 1.87
C LEU A 199 -8.98 7.40 3.12
N SER A 200 -8.64 8.42 3.91
CA SER A 200 -9.41 8.82 5.11
C SER A 200 -10.84 9.29 4.78
N SER A 201 -11.09 9.58 3.50
CA SER A 201 -12.41 9.94 3.01
C SER A 201 -13.30 8.70 2.93
N SER A 202 -14.01 8.43 4.02
CA SER A 202 -15.29 7.73 3.91
C SER A 202 -16.10 8.39 2.79
N SER A 203 -16.86 7.62 2.00
CA SER A 203 -17.65 8.10 0.85
C SER A 203 -18.78 9.09 1.21
N SER A 204 -18.64 9.85 2.30
CA SER A 204 -19.55 10.88 2.77
C SER A 204 -19.47 12.11 1.86
N THR A 205 -20.35 12.10 0.87
CA THR A 205 -20.74 13.27 0.09
C THR A 205 -21.31 14.33 1.03
N SER A 206 -20.46 15.22 1.54
CA SER A 206 -20.91 16.45 2.21
C SER A 206 -21.07 17.52 1.14
N ALA A 207 -22.32 17.75 0.73
CA ALA A 207 -22.67 18.79 -0.22
C ALA A 207 -22.30 20.16 0.35
N THR A 208 -21.25 20.79 -0.17
CA THR A 208 -21.04 22.22 0.05
C THR A 208 -21.92 22.94 -0.97
N GLN A 209 -23.11 23.39 -0.54
CA GLN A 209 -23.93 24.28 -1.36
C GLN A 209 -23.16 25.60 -1.60
N LEU A 210 -22.58 25.74 -2.78
CA LEU A 210 -22.26 27.05 -3.33
C LEU A 210 -23.59 27.64 -3.83
N ASN A 211 -24.03 28.70 -3.14
CA ASN A 211 -25.24 29.45 -3.46
C ASN A 211 -25.28 29.81 -4.95
N SER A 212 -26.38 29.44 -5.60
CA SER A 212 -26.74 29.85 -6.95
C SER A 212 -27.06 31.34 -6.98
N GLY A 213 -26.02 32.17 -7.03
CA GLY A 213 -26.13 33.58 -7.38
C GLY A 213 -26.27 33.71 -8.89
N SER A 214 -27.51 33.86 -9.36
CA SER A 214 -27.82 34.23 -10.74
C SER A 214 -27.18 35.59 -11.06
N LEU A 215 -26.14 35.60 -11.89
CA LEU A 215 -25.73 36.78 -12.65
C LEU A 215 -26.26 36.59 -14.06
N VAL A 216 -27.46 37.10 -14.28
CA VAL A 216 -27.97 37.41 -15.62
C VAL A 216 -27.22 38.65 -16.09
N GLU A 217 -26.12 38.47 -16.82
CA GLU A 217 -25.61 39.52 -17.71
C GLU A 217 -26.11 39.22 -19.13
N THR A 218 -27.15 39.94 -19.53
CA THR A 218 -27.64 39.97 -20.90
C THR A 218 -26.65 40.73 -21.78
N ALA A 219 -25.90 40.01 -22.62
CA ALA A 219 -25.27 40.58 -23.81
C ALA A 219 -26.11 40.23 -25.05
N PRO A 220 -26.38 41.19 -25.97
CA PRO A 220 -27.26 40.99 -27.10
C PRO A 220 -26.47 40.38 -28.26
N ASN A 221 -26.49 39.06 -28.39
CA ASN A 221 -26.55 38.34 -29.66
C ASN A 221 -26.50 36.84 -29.39
N GLY A 222 -27.53 36.15 -29.87
CA GLY A 222 -27.79 34.76 -29.56
C GLY A 222 -26.71 33.81 -30.09
N THR A 223 -25.93 33.26 -29.18
CA THR A 223 -25.37 31.91 -29.26
C THR A 223 -25.33 31.33 -27.85
N SER A 224 -26.35 30.53 -27.51
CA SER A 224 -26.42 29.84 -26.21
C SER A 224 -25.49 28.64 -26.21
N ALA A 225 -24.25 28.82 -25.74
CA ALA A 225 -23.41 27.71 -25.32
C ALA A 225 -23.78 27.32 -23.89
N VAL A 226 -24.52 26.22 -23.75
CA VAL A 226 -24.88 25.64 -22.45
C VAL A 226 -23.63 25.02 -21.85
N ALA A 227 -22.90 25.77 -21.03
CA ALA A 227 -21.82 25.22 -20.22
C ALA A 227 -22.44 24.38 -19.10
N SER A 228 -22.51 23.06 -19.31
CA SER A 228 -22.95 22.09 -18.31
C SER A 228 -21.95 22.05 -17.15
N THR A 229 -22.10 22.91 -16.15
CA THR A 229 -21.30 22.85 -14.92
C THR A 229 -21.73 21.63 -14.10
N ILE A 230 -21.01 20.52 -14.23
CA ILE A 230 -21.15 19.38 -13.32
C ILE A 230 -20.67 19.86 -11.93
N ALA A 231 -21.58 20.01 -10.98
CA ALA A 231 -21.24 20.33 -9.61
C ALA A 231 -20.52 19.13 -8.97
N LEU A 232 -19.19 19.17 -8.96
CA LEU A 232 -18.36 18.16 -8.30
C LEU A 232 -18.40 18.39 -6.79
N ASN A 233 -19.00 17.46 -6.04
CA ASN A 233 -18.90 17.42 -4.58
C ASN A 233 -17.52 16.91 -4.18
N LEU A 234 -16.52 17.79 -4.23
CA LEU A 234 -15.14 17.45 -3.92
C LEU A 234 -14.87 17.49 -2.41
N PRO A 235 -14.08 16.55 -1.87
CA PRO A 235 -13.68 16.58 -0.47
C PRO A 235 -12.81 17.78 -0.11
N SER A 236 -12.76 18.14 1.17
CA SER A 236 -12.01 19.31 1.68
C SER A 236 -10.50 19.25 1.46
N TRP A 237 -9.93 18.06 1.27
CA TRP A 237 -8.51 17.88 0.98
C TRP A 237 -8.18 18.06 -0.50
N TYR A 238 -9.18 18.11 -1.39
CA TYR A 238 -8.94 18.34 -2.81
C TYR A 238 -8.67 19.84 -3.01
N PRO A 239 -7.46 20.25 -3.43
CA PRO A 239 -7.10 21.65 -3.52
C PRO A 239 -7.97 22.38 -4.54
N SER A 240 -8.48 23.56 -4.18
CA SER A 240 -9.20 24.42 -5.12
C SER A 240 -8.33 24.87 -6.28
N SER A 241 -6.99 24.86 -6.14
CA SER A 241 -6.04 25.12 -7.22
C SER A 241 -6.07 24.06 -8.34
N LEU A 242 -6.61 22.87 -8.06
CA LEU A 242 -6.82 21.82 -9.06
C LEU A 242 -8.21 21.90 -9.71
N LEU A 243 -9.07 22.84 -9.28
CA LEU A 243 -10.33 23.15 -9.97
C LEU A 243 -10.01 23.88 -11.26
N ASP A 244 -9.66 23.09 -12.26
CA ASP A 244 -9.22 23.58 -13.55
C ASP A 244 -10.43 23.85 -14.46
N THR A 245 -10.43 25.02 -15.08
CA THR A 245 -11.49 25.47 -15.99
C THR A 245 -11.46 24.72 -17.31
N ASP A 246 -10.30 24.20 -17.73
CA ASP A 246 -10.18 23.38 -18.93
C ASP A 246 -10.76 21.97 -18.66
N PRO A 247 -11.84 21.54 -19.34
CA PRO A 247 -12.43 20.23 -19.10
C PRO A 247 -11.52 19.06 -19.53
N THR A 248 -10.55 19.27 -20.41
CA THR A 248 -9.78 18.20 -21.07
C THR A 248 -8.35 18.01 -20.55
N ARG A 249 -7.81 18.98 -19.81
CA ARG A 249 -6.43 18.96 -19.31
C ARG A 249 -6.14 17.70 -18.46
N PRO A 250 -5.17 16.85 -18.86
CA PRO A 250 -4.98 15.54 -18.26
C PRO A 250 -4.41 15.61 -16.84
N ILE A 251 -4.81 14.67 -15.99
CA ILE A 251 -4.28 14.49 -14.62
C ILE A 251 -3.44 13.22 -14.56
N HIS A 252 -2.19 13.38 -14.16
CA HIS A 252 -1.25 12.31 -13.92
C HIS A 252 -0.99 12.17 -12.43
N VAL A 253 -0.98 10.94 -11.93
CA VAL A 253 -0.75 10.65 -10.51
C VAL A 253 0.53 9.85 -10.33
N VAL A 254 1.35 10.23 -9.36
CA VAL A 254 2.59 9.54 -9.04
C VAL A 254 2.69 9.22 -7.55
N CYS A 255 3.28 8.06 -7.23
CA CYS A 255 3.68 7.70 -5.87
C CYS A 255 5.09 7.11 -5.90
N ARG A 256 5.54 6.46 -4.81
CA ARG A 256 6.88 5.88 -4.75
C ARG A 256 7.10 4.75 -5.77
N LEU A 257 6.17 3.79 -5.84
CA LEU A 257 6.33 2.53 -6.61
C LEU A 257 5.25 2.28 -7.68
N GLY A 258 4.29 3.19 -7.85
CA GLY A 258 3.19 3.03 -8.81
C GLY A 258 2.03 2.14 -8.31
N ASN A 259 1.93 1.90 -6.99
CA ASN A 259 0.85 1.13 -6.37
C ASN A 259 -0.25 2.06 -5.87
N ASP A 260 0.07 2.94 -4.92
CA ASP A 260 -0.88 3.90 -4.34
C ASP A 260 -1.45 4.89 -5.37
N SER A 261 -0.68 5.21 -6.41
CA SER A 261 -1.10 6.07 -7.51
C SER A 261 -2.30 5.49 -8.26
N GLN A 262 -2.37 4.16 -8.43
CA GLN A 262 -3.53 3.51 -9.05
C GLN A 262 -4.78 3.61 -8.15
N VAL A 263 -4.60 3.47 -6.84
CA VAL A 263 -5.69 3.61 -5.86
C VAL A 263 -6.25 5.03 -5.87
N ALA A 264 -5.34 6.01 -5.87
CA ALA A 264 -5.70 7.41 -5.94
C ALA A 264 -6.44 7.76 -7.24
N VAL A 265 -5.97 7.30 -8.40
CA VAL A 265 -6.68 7.50 -9.68
C VAL A 265 -8.11 6.97 -9.62
N ARG A 266 -8.32 5.74 -9.13
CA ARG A 266 -9.67 5.19 -8.99
C ARG A 266 -10.54 6.09 -8.11
N LYS A 267 -10.01 6.54 -6.97
CA LYS A 267 -10.77 7.38 -6.06
C LYS A 267 -11.12 8.73 -6.69
N LEU A 268 -10.20 9.32 -7.46
CA LEU A 268 -10.45 10.55 -8.21
C LEU A 268 -11.56 10.36 -9.25
N LYS A 269 -11.58 9.24 -9.97
CA LYS A 269 -12.67 8.90 -10.90
C LYS A 269 -14.01 8.70 -10.19
N GLU A 270 -14.02 8.03 -9.05
CA GLU A 270 -15.22 7.89 -8.20
C GLU A 270 -15.78 9.25 -7.73
N LEU A 271 -14.90 10.25 -7.55
CA LEU A 271 -15.28 11.62 -7.21
C LEU A 271 -15.72 12.45 -8.43
N GLY A 272 -15.73 11.87 -9.63
CA GLY A 272 -16.12 12.53 -10.87
C GLY A 272 -15.06 13.45 -11.47
N VAL A 273 -13.80 13.36 -11.02
CA VAL A 273 -12.70 14.23 -11.49
C VAL A 273 -12.36 13.97 -12.97
N ASP A 274 -12.66 12.78 -13.47
CA ASP A 274 -12.54 12.41 -14.89
C ASP A 274 -13.68 12.97 -15.77
N ARG A 275 -14.66 13.65 -15.17
CA ARG A 275 -15.81 14.25 -15.86
C ARG A 275 -16.54 13.27 -16.77
N GLY A 276 -16.74 12.03 -16.29
CA GLY A 276 -17.39 10.99 -17.07
C GLY A 276 -16.58 10.51 -18.28
N GLY A 277 -15.25 10.70 -18.25
CA GLY A 277 -14.31 10.27 -19.29
C GLY A 277 -13.87 11.38 -20.24
N GLU A 278 -14.40 12.60 -20.13
CA GLU A 278 -13.93 13.75 -20.93
C GLU A 278 -12.49 14.15 -20.58
N ARG A 279 -12.07 13.93 -19.33
CA ARG A 279 -10.71 14.18 -18.85
C ARG A 279 -9.96 12.88 -18.64
N TRP A 280 -8.77 12.77 -19.22
CA TRP A 280 -7.89 11.66 -18.92
C TRP A 280 -7.32 11.78 -17.50
N VAL A 281 -7.52 10.73 -16.69
CA VAL A 281 -6.95 10.60 -15.34
C VAL A 281 -6.26 9.25 -15.25
N GLY A 282 -4.95 9.26 -15.00
CA GLY A 282 -4.13 8.05 -14.98
C GLY A 282 -2.86 8.20 -14.15
N ASP A 283 -2.06 7.13 -14.06
CA ASP A 283 -0.86 7.11 -13.22
C ASP A 283 0.45 6.92 -14.00
N ILE A 284 1.56 7.34 -13.37
CA ILE A 284 2.90 7.03 -13.83
C ILE A 284 3.27 5.64 -13.32
N ARG A 285 3.41 4.70 -14.27
CA ARG A 285 3.75 3.31 -14.03
C ARG A 285 5.11 3.21 -13.33
N GLY A 286 5.14 2.45 -12.23
CA GLY A 286 6.36 2.25 -11.43
C GLY A 286 6.75 3.43 -10.54
N GLY A 287 5.98 4.53 -10.56
CA GLY A 287 6.17 5.68 -9.68
C GLY A 287 7.54 6.36 -9.83
N LEU A 288 8.00 7.01 -8.76
CA LEU A 288 9.29 7.70 -8.74
C LEU A 288 10.49 6.76 -8.81
N LYS A 289 10.32 5.48 -8.45
CA LYS A 289 11.36 4.48 -8.72
C LYS A 289 11.64 4.34 -10.22
N ALA A 290 10.58 4.19 -11.03
CA ALA A 290 10.71 4.14 -12.49
C ALA A 290 11.18 5.48 -13.05
N TRP A 291 10.75 6.61 -12.48
CA TRP A 291 11.27 7.93 -12.85
C TRP A 291 12.79 8.00 -12.74
N ARG A 292 13.34 7.57 -11.60
CA ARG A 292 14.77 7.56 -11.40
C ARG A 292 15.49 6.64 -12.40
N GLU A 293 14.96 5.45 -12.62
CA GLU A 293 15.57 4.46 -13.51
C GLU A 293 15.51 4.88 -15.00
N GLU A 294 14.46 5.58 -15.41
CA GLU A 294 14.18 5.86 -16.82
C GLU A 294 14.47 7.30 -17.28
N VAL A 295 14.43 8.27 -16.36
CA VAL A 295 14.42 9.71 -16.65
C VAL A 295 15.53 10.45 -15.93
N GLU A 296 15.59 10.35 -14.60
CA GLU A 296 16.48 11.15 -13.75
C GLU A 296 17.22 10.28 -12.71
N PRO A 297 18.35 9.65 -13.07
CA PRO A 297 19.08 8.75 -12.18
C PRO A 297 19.54 9.37 -10.86
N GLU A 298 19.67 10.69 -10.80
CA GLU A 298 20.07 11.45 -9.62
C GLU A 298 18.90 11.75 -8.65
N PHE A 299 17.66 11.44 -9.04
CA PHE A 299 16.49 11.68 -8.19
C PHE A 299 16.60 10.90 -6.86
N PRO A 300 16.31 11.51 -5.69
CA PRO A 300 16.52 10.88 -4.40
C PRO A 300 15.82 9.53 -4.23
N ASP A 301 16.57 8.53 -3.75
CA ASP A 301 16.04 7.22 -3.36
C ASP A 301 15.98 7.11 -1.84
N TYR A 302 14.82 6.73 -1.34
CA TYR A 302 14.52 6.53 0.08
C TYR A 302 13.38 5.51 0.17
#